data_AF-A0AAW1DB54-F1
#
_entry.id   AF-A0AAW1DB54-F1
#
_cell.length_a   1.000
_cell.length_b   1.000
_cell.length_c   1.000
_cell.angle_alpha   90.00
_cell.angle_beta   90.00
_cell.angle_gamma   90.00
#
_symmetry.space_group_name_H-M   'P 1'
#
loop_
_entity.id
_entity.type
_entity.pdbx_description
1 polymer ?
#
loop_
_entity_poly.entity_id
_entity_poly.type
_entity_poly.pdbx_seq_one_letter_code
_entity_poly.pdbx_strand_id
1 'polypeptide(L)'
;MKVNEIEENTLKSTQRTLAQIKETEIIGITTAEELIHQREQLEKASTQLDQVSDALKFSQKQIQGIKGIFSGIKSFFTIKSTFPKKKSLVQEPLTESKSELSTLLDKSINVKTELHPALKLTDKYCNNNNDEAHQSNKELINRNVEDVLKSVKKLKVLATGLGNEIDEQNEIIDDIIGKTEIVDITLVKQNREIHKILN
;
A
#
# COMPACT_ATOMS: atom_id res chain seq x y z
N MET A 1 21.75 31.95 -39.24
CA MET A 1 22.32 31.93 -37.87
C MET A 1 21.23 31.73 -36.81
N LYS A 2 20.20 32.58 -36.73
CA LYS A 2 19.12 32.47 -35.70
C LYS A 2 18.34 31.15 -35.68
N VAL A 3 18.06 30.55 -36.86
CA VAL A 3 17.27 29.29 -36.94
C VAL A 3 18.03 28.11 -36.32
N ASN A 4 19.32 27.95 -36.64
CA ASN A 4 20.14 26.85 -36.11
C ASN A 4 20.30 26.96 -34.58
N GLU A 5 20.46 28.18 -34.06
CA GLU A 5 20.55 28.44 -32.62
C GLU A 5 19.24 28.08 -31.88
N ILE A 6 18.08 28.38 -32.49
CA ILE A 6 16.77 28.00 -31.94
C ILE A 6 16.61 26.48 -31.94
N GLU A 7 17.02 25.80 -33.02
CA GLU A 7 16.96 24.34 -33.11
C GLU A 7 17.86 23.67 -32.06
N GLU A 8 19.09 24.14 -31.87
CA GLU A 8 20.01 23.62 -30.87
C GLU A 8 19.51 23.82 -29.44
N ASN A 9 19.00 25.02 -29.13
CA ASN A 9 18.40 25.31 -27.82
C ASN A 9 17.16 24.44 -27.56
N THR A 10 16.33 24.22 -28.58
CA THR A 10 15.16 23.34 -28.50
C THR A 10 15.58 21.90 -28.25
N LEU A 11 16.58 21.40 -28.99
CA LEU A 11 17.11 20.05 -28.81
C LEU A 11 17.60 19.84 -27.38
N LYS A 12 18.42 20.75 -26.86
CA LYS A 12 18.92 20.70 -25.48
C LYS A 12 17.78 20.74 -24.45
N SER A 13 16.76 21.57 -24.69
CA SER A 13 15.57 21.61 -23.83
C SER A 13 14.84 20.27 -23.81
N THR A 14 14.59 19.65 -24.97
CA THR A 14 13.91 18.35 -25.04
C THR A 14 14.68 17.23 -24.34
N GLN A 15 16.01 17.22 -24.47
CA GLN A 15 16.88 16.26 -23.77
C GLN A 15 16.81 16.43 -22.24
N ARG A 16 16.82 17.68 -21.75
CA ARG A 16 16.67 17.96 -20.32
C ARG A 16 15.31 17.51 -19.80
N THR A 17 14.23 17.84 -20.51
CA THR A 17 12.88 17.40 -20.14
C THR A 17 12.78 15.88 -20.06
N LEU A 18 13.36 15.17 -21.04
CA LEU A 18 13.36 13.71 -21.06
C LEU A 18 14.14 13.11 -19.87
N ALA A 19 15.27 13.70 -19.51
CA ALA A 19 16.02 13.29 -18.32
C ALA A 19 15.20 13.49 -17.03
N GLN A 20 14.57 14.65 -16.86
CA GLN A 20 13.73 14.95 -15.70
C GLN A 20 12.50 14.02 -15.60
N ILE A 21 11.89 13.69 -16.74
CA ILE A 21 10.76 12.77 -16.78
C ILE A 21 11.17 11.36 -16.37
N LYS A 22 12.34 10.88 -16.82
CA LYS A 22 12.87 9.57 -16.41
C LYS A 22 13.15 9.51 -14.91
N GLU A 23 13.73 10.57 -14.36
CA GLU A 23 13.93 10.70 -12.91
C GLU A 23 12.59 10.67 -12.17
N THR A 24 11.58 11.39 -12.69
CA THR A 24 10.21 11.37 -12.13
C THR A 24 9.57 9.97 -12.20
N GLU A 25 9.79 9.23 -13.29
CA GLU A 25 9.29 7.85 -13.44
C GLU A 25 9.91 6.93 -12.38
N ILE A 26 11.21 7.03 -12.13
CA ILE A 26 11.90 6.26 -11.08
C ILE A 26 11.32 6.60 -9.70
N ILE A 27 11.21 7.89 -9.37
CA ILE A 27 10.65 8.33 -8.09
C ILE A 27 9.21 7.83 -7.93
N GLY A 28 8.42 7.92 -9.00
CA GLY A 28 7.04 7.42 -9.02
C GLY A 28 6.95 5.92 -8.78
N ILE A 29 7.83 5.11 -9.38
CA ILE A 29 7.87 3.66 -9.18
C ILE A 29 8.24 3.33 -7.74
N THR A 30 9.28 3.97 -7.19
CA THR A 30 9.68 3.78 -5.79
C THR A 30 8.55 4.20 -4.84
N THR A 31 7.83 5.27 -5.16
CA THR A 31 6.67 5.70 -4.37
C THR A 31 5.55 4.67 -4.42
N ALA A 32 5.28 4.07 -5.58
CA ALA A 32 4.28 3.01 -5.72
C ALA A 32 4.64 1.77 -4.89
N GLU A 33 5.91 1.37 -4.87
CA GLU A 33 6.39 0.26 -4.04
C GLU A 33 6.18 0.55 -2.54
N GLU A 34 6.50 1.77 -2.11
CA GLU A 34 6.30 2.19 -0.73
C GLU A 34 4.81 2.22 -0.34
N LEU A 35 3.92 2.71 -1.22
CA LEU A 35 2.48 2.68 -0.95
C LEU A 35 1.95 1.25 -0.78
N ILE A 36 2.39 0.30 -1.61
CA ILE A 36 2.02 -1.12 -1.45
C ILE A 36 2.47 -1.63 -0.08
N HIS A 37 3.71 -1.32 0.30
CA HIS A 37 4.22 -1.73 1.60
C HIS A 37 3.45 -1.12 2.77
N GLN A 38 3.04 0.15 2.66
CA GLN A 38 2.22 0.83 3.67
C GLN A 38 0.82 0.21 3.77
N ARG A 39 0.21 -0.16 2.64
CA ARG A 39 -1.07 -0.87 2.62
C ARG A 39 -1.02 -2.17 3.43
N GLU A 40 0.01 -3.00 3.22
CA GLU A 40 0.19 -4.24 3.98
C GLU A 40 0.24 -4.00 5.50
N GLN A 41 0.88 -2.91 5.92
CA GLN A 41 0.93 -2.51 7.32
C GLN A 41 -0.44 -2.10 7.86
N LEU A 42 -1.22 -1.34 7.08
CA LEU A 42 -2.59 -0.96 7.44
C LEU A 42 -3.50 -2.19 7.55
N GLU A 43 -3.47 -3.11 6.58
CA GLU A 43 -4.26 -4.34 6.63
C GLU A 43 -3.92 -5.20 7.85
N LYS A 44 -2.62 -5.30 8.19
CA LYS A 44 -2.16 -5.98 9.40
C LYS A 44 -2.67 -5.29 10.66
N ALA A 45 -2.62 -3.96 10.72
CA ALA A 45 -3.12 -3.20 11.86
C ALA A 45 -4.65 -3.39 12.04
N SER A 46 -5.42 -3.33 10.96
CA SER A 46 -6.86 -3.59 10.97
C SER A 46 -7.17 -5.01 11.48
N THR A 47 -6.44 -6.03 10.98
CA THR A 47 -6.57 -7.42 11.44
C THR A 47 -6.23 -7.58 12.94
N GLN A 48 -5.20 -6.88 13.42
CA GLN A 48 -4.85 -6.90 14.85
C GLN A 48 -5.95 -6.28 15.71
N LEU A 49 -6.58 -5.20 15.27
CA LEU A 49 -7.71 -4.58 15.98
C LEU A 49 -8.91 -5.53 16.05
N ASP A 50 -9.18 -6.31 15.00
CA ASP A 50 -10.23 -7.33 15.03
C ASP A 50 -9.93 -8.42 16.05
N GLN A 51 -8.68 -8.90 16.10
CA GLN A 51 -8.25 -9.89 17.11
C GLN A 51 -8.40 -9.35 18.54
N VAL A 52 -8.03 -8.08 18.77
CA VAL A 52 -8.20 -7.42 20.06
C VAL A 52 -9.68 -7.30 20.40
N SER A 53 -10.51 -6.87 19.46
CA SER A 53 -11.97 -6.78 19.63
C SER A 53 -12.58 -8.13 20.04
N ASP A 54 -12.18 -9.22 19.37
CA ASP A 54 -12.66 -10.56 19.71
C ASP A 54 -12.14 -11.07 21.05
N ALA A 55 -10.88 -10.79 21.38
CA ALA A 55 -10.33 -11.07 22.70
C ALA A 55 -11.09 -10.31 23.80
N LEU A 56 -11.42 -9.04 23.57
CA LEU A 56 -12.25 -8.25 24.48
C LEU A 56 -13.66 -8.82 24.61
N LYS A 57 -14.32 -9.24 23.52
CA LYS A 57 -15.64 -9.91 23.61
C LYS A 57 -15.58 -11.19 24.45
N PHE A 58 -14.52 -11.99 24.29
CA PHE A 58 -14.31 -13.18 25.09
C PHE A 58 -14.05 -12.82 26.57
N SER A 59 -13.21 -11.82 26.83
CA SER A 59 -12.96 -11.26 28.17
C SER A 59 -14.26 -10.81 28.85
N GLN A 60 -15.14 -10.12 28.13
CA GLN A 60 -16.44 -9.69 28.67
C GLN A 60 -17.28 -10.88 29.17
N LYS A 61 -17.31 -12.00 28.44
CA LYS A 61 -18.02 -13.21 28.86
C LYS A 61 -17.43 -13.79 30.15
N GLN A 62 -16.10 -13.75 30.31
CA GLN A 62 -15.44 -14.17 31.54
C GLN A 62 -15.76 -13.25 32.71
N ILE A 63 -15.67 -11.92 32.51
CA ILE A 63 -16.04 -10.91 33.52
C ILE A 63 -17.49 -11.12 33.99
N GLN A 64 -18.42 -11.37 33.07
CA GLN A 64 -19.82 -11.70 33.40
C GLN A 64 -19.93 -13.01 34.19
N GLY A 65 -19.16 -14.03 33.83
CA GLY A 65 -19.09 -15.30 34.58
C GLY A 65 -18.61 -15.10 36.02
N ILE A 66 -17.55 -14.31 36.22
CA ILE A 66 -17.01 -14.00 37.55
C ILE A 66 -18.02 -13.21 38.39
N LYS A 67 -18.66 -12.18 37.82
CA LYS A 67 -19.76 -11.45 38.48
C LYS A 67 -20.87 -12.40 38.98
N GLY A 68 -21.22 -13.40 38.18
CA GLY A 68 -22.23 -14.41 38.54
C GLY A 68 -21.88 -15.24 39.77
N ILE A 69 -20.61 -15.49 40.03
CA ILE A 69 -20.14 -16.31 41.15
C ILE A 69 -20.11 -15.49 42.45
N PHE A 70 -19.72 -14.22 42.40
CA PHE A 70 -19.70 -13.33 43.57
C PHE A 70 -21.09 -12.91 44.04
N SER A 71 -22.05 -12.71 43.12
CA SER A 71 -23.47 -12.50 43.49
C SER A 71 -24.15 -13.77 43.99
N GLY A 72 -23.69 -14.95 43.55
CA GLY A 72 -24.23 -16.23 43.96
C GLY A 72 -24.08 -16.51 45.46
N ILE A 73 -23.02 -16.02 46.10
CA ILE A 73 -22.72 -16.35 47.52
C ILE A 73 -23.69 -15.67 48.51
N LYS A 74 -24.52 -14.72 48.07
CA LYS A 74 -25.67 -14.25 48.87
C LYS A 74 -26.99 -14.98 48.55
N SER A 75 -27.06 -15.70 47.43
CA SER A 75 -28.23 -16.53 47.06
C SER A 75 -28.04 -18.01 47.38
N PHE A 76 -26.82 -18.48 47.67
CA PHE A 76 -26.51 -19.87 48.02
C PHE A 76 -26.87 -20.27 49.47
N PHE A 77 -27.83 -19.58 50.11
CA PHE A 77 -28.62 -20.21 51.16
C PHE A 77 -29.92 -20.85 50.63
N THR A 78 -30.22 -20.78 49.32
CA THR A 78 -31.34 -21.53 48.75
C THR A 78 -31.20 -21.71 47.23
N ILE A 79 -31.30 -22.98 46.78
CA ILE A 79 -31.78 -23.42 45.44
C ILE A 79 -30.72 -24.00 44.45
N LYS A 80 -30.71 -25.34 44.47
CA LYS A 80 -30.43 -26.39 43.47
C LYS A 80 -30.21 -26.02 41.98
N SER A 81 -29.07 -26.51 41.47
CA SER A 81 -28.77 -27.18 40.17
C SER A 81 -29.26 -26.59 38.83
N THR A 82 -28.34 -26.32 37.89
CA THR A 82 -28.14 -27.08 36.61
C THR A 82 -27.21 -26.32 35.63
N PHE A 83 -26.19 -27.01 35.12
CA PHE A 83 -25.23 -26.52 34.11
C PHE A 83 -25.73 -26.75 32.67
N PRO A 84 -25.31 -25.94 31.67
CA PRO A 84 -25.18 -26.47 30.30
C PRO A 84 -23.81 -26.25 29.61
N LYS A 85 -23.55 -27.17 28.67
CA LYS A 85 -22.32 -27.49 27.91
C LYS A 85 -21.98 -26.49 26.78
N LYS A 86 -20.67 -26.40 26.47
CA LYS A 86 -20.02 -25.72 25.32
C LYS A 86 -20.39 -26.32 23.95
N LYS A 87 -20.39 -25.49 22.89
CA LYS A 87 -20.27 -25.89 21.46
C LYS A 87 -19.11 -25.13 20.78
N SER A 88 -18.43 -25.83 19.87
CA SER A 88 -17.22 -25.45 19.11
C SER A 88 -17.54 -24.64 17.85
N LEU A 89 -16.67 -23.68 17.51
CA LEU A 89 -16.63 -22.97 16.21
C LEU A 89 -15.82 -23.79 15.20
N VAL A 90 -16.21 -23.71 13.92
CA VAL A 90 -15.41 -24.08 12.74
C VAL A 90 -15.42 -22.87 11.81
N GLN A 91 -14.25 -22.53 11.29
CA GLN A 91 -13.88 -21.30 10.57
C GLN A 91 -13.77 -21.63 9.07
N GLU A 92 -14.33 -20.78 8.22
CA GLU A 92 -14.23 -20.84 6.75
C GLU A 92 -13.16 -19.82 6.27
N PRO A 93 -12.37 -20.09 5.21
CA PRO A 93 -11.26 -19.21 4.82
C PRO A 93 -11.73 -18.01 3.99
N LEU A 94 -11.14 -16.86 4.30
CA LEU A 94 -11.30 -15.59 3.59
C LEU A 94 -10.63 -15.65 2.21
N THR A 95 -11.33 -15.10 1.23
CA THR A 95 -10.88 -14.89 -0.15
C THR A 95 -9.92 -13.69 -0.18
N GLU A 96 -8.70 -13.92 -0.63
CA GLU A 96 -7.68 -12.88 -0.85
C GLU A 96 -8.15 -11.94 -1.97
N SER A 97 -8.47 -10.69 -1.60
CA SER A 97 -8.67 -9.60 -2.56
C SER A 97 -7.29 -9.13 -3.02
N LYS A 98 -6.88 -9.54 -4.23
CA LYS A 98 -5.62 -9.13 -4.82
C LYS A 98 -5.75 -7.69 -5.37
N SER A 99 -5.02 -6.74 -4.80
CA SER A 99 -5.02 -5.33 -5.24
C SER A 99 -4.65 -5.20 -6.73
N GLU A 100 -5.43 -4.42 -7.48
CA GLU A 100 -5.21 -4.15 -8.91
C GLU A 100 -3.85 -3.49 -9.19
N LEU A 101 -3.30 -2.77 -8.21
CA LEU A 101 -1.99 -2.14 -8.30
C LEU A 101 -0.86 -3.17 -8.40
N SER A 102 -0.97 -4.29 -7.69
CA SER A 102 0.00 -5.40 -7.81
C SER A 102 0.03 -5.98 -9.23
N THR A 103 -1.13 -6.02 -9.90
CA THR A 103 -1.24 -6.50 -11.28
C THR A 103 -0.67 -5.51 -12.30
N LEU A 104 -0.78 -4.21 -12.03
CA LEU A 104 -0.16 -3.16 -12.85
C LEU A 104 1.36 -3.11 -12.65
N LEU A 105 1.82 -3.33 -11.41
CA LEU A 105 3.23 -3.46 -11.10
C LEU A 105 3.80 -4.69 -11.81
N ASP A 106 3.16 -5.86 -11.73
CA ASP A 106 3.57 -7.08 -12.44
C ASP A 106 3.65 -6.89 -13.97
N LYS A 107 2.75 -6.09 -14.53
CA LYS A 107 2.78 -5.73 -15.96
C LYS A 107 3.90 -4.74 -16.31
N SER A 108 4.36 -3.95 -15.34
CA SER A 108 5.56 -3.11 -15.44
C SER A 108 6.87 -3.86 -15.12
N ILE A 109 6.79 -4.97 -14.37
CA ILE A 109 7.92 -5.80 -13.91
C ILE A 109 8.51 -6.67 -15.02
N ASN A 110 7.88 -6.75 -16.20
CA ASN A 110 8.57 -7.25 -17.40
C ASN A 110 9.75 -6.36 -17.85
N VAL A 111 10.08 -5.29 -17.09
CA VAL A 111 11.30 -4.47 -17.24
C VAL A 111 12.36 -4.78 -16.16
N LYS A 112 12.02 -5.53 -15.08
CA LYS A 112 12.96 -5.80 -13.97
C LYS A 112 13.88 -7.01 -14.18
N THR A 113 13.69 -7.79 -15.24
CA THR A 113 14.57 -8.96 -15.55
C THR A 113 15.69 -8.63 -16.55
N GLU A 114 15.95 -7.36 -16.84
CA GLU A 114 17.05 -6.94 -17.74
C GLU A 114 17.97 -5.85 -17.17
N LEU A 115 18.11 -5.76 -15.84
CA LEU A 115 19.31 -5.11 -15.25
C LEU A 115 20.40 -6.18 -15.02
N HIS A 116 20.79 -6.84 -16.11
CA HIS A 116 21.94 -7.73 -16.17
C HIS A 116 23.25 -6.89 -16.16
N PRO A 117 24.37 -7.41 -15.62
CA PRO A 117 25.70 -6.77 -15.58
C PRO A 117 26.36 -6.51 -16.95
N ALA A 118 25.56 -6.38 -18.02
CA ALA A 118 25.95 -5.98 -19.36
C ALA A 118 25.96 -4.44 -19.56
N LEU A 119 25.36 -3.65 -18.66
CA LEU A 119 25.46 -2.18 -18.68
C LEU A 119 26.82 -1.63 -18.23
N LYS A 120 27.80 -2.52 -18.00
CA LYS A 120 29.19 -2.18 -17.74
C LYS A 120 30.02 -1.99 -19.02
N LEU A 121 29.41 -2.07 -20.22
CA LEU A 121 30.15 -2.03 -21.48
C LEU A 121 29.37 -1.36 -22.62
N THR A 122 29.19 -0.05 -22.56
CA THR A 122 28.96 0.75 -23.77
C THR A 122 29.88 1.97 -23.80
N ASP A 123 31.16 1.74 -23.50
CA ASP A 123 32.28 2.65 -23.84
C ASP A 123 32.97 2.18 -25.14
N LYS A 124 32.19 1.58 -26.05
CA LYS A 124 32.68 0.92 -27.26
C LYS A 124 31.91 1.31 -28.52
N TYR A 125 31.56 2.58 -28.61
CA TYR A 125 31.20 3.26 -29.87
C TYR A 125 32.00 4.56 -29.98
N CYS A 126 33.32 4.41 -29.99
CA CYS A 126 34.25 5.43 -30.45
C CYS A 126 35.26 4.71 -31.37
N ASN A 127 34.88 4.47 -32.61
CA ASN A 127 35.76 4.64 -33.76
C ASN A 127 35.07 4.22 -35.06
N ASN A 128 34.85 5.25 -35.89
CA ASN A 128 35.02 5.28 -37.34
C ASN A 128 34.17 4.33 -38.17
N ASN A 129 33.22 4.90 -38.90
CA ASN A 129 33.34 5.06 -40.36
C ASN A 129 32.22 6.00 -40.86
N ASN A 130 32.60 7.24 -41.17
CA ASN A 130 32.23 8.06 -42.32
C ASN A 130 30.94 7.76 -43.11
N ASP A 131 29.77 7.64 -42.46
CA ASP A 131 28.46 7.73 -43.10
C ASP A 131 27.47 8.44 -42.15
N GLU A 132 27.84 9.63 -41.65
CA GLU A 132 26.89 10.49 -40.94
C GLU A 132 25.92 11.10 -41.95
N ALA A 133 24.88 10.33 -42.28
CA ALA A 133 23.62 10.90 -42.70
C ALA A 133 23.26 11.97 -41.66
N HIS A 134 23.39 13.24 -42.03
CA HIS A 134 23.01 14.39 -41.23
C HIS A 134 21.54 14.25 -40.80
N GLN A 135 21.29 13.58 -39.68
CA GLN A 135 19.99 13.60 -39.04
C GLN A 135 19.79 15.05 -38.63
N SER A 136 18.84 15.72 -39.28
CA SER A 136 18.58 17.14 -39.00
C SER A 136 18.23 17.29 -37.53
N ASN A 137 18.70 18.34 -36.86
CA ASN A 137 18.31 18.67 -35.48
C ASN A 137 16.79 18.60 -35.30
N LYS A 138 16.03 18.95 -36.34
CA LYS A 138 14.57 18.82 -36.40
C LYS A 138 14.06 17.39 -36.21
N GLU A 139 14.69 16.39 -36.81
CA GLU A 139 14.31 14.99 -36.66
C GLU A 139 14.62 14.46 -35.26
N LEU A 140 15.75 14.88 -34.67
CA LEU A 140 16.10 14.56 -33.28
C LEU A 140 15.11 15.19 -32.29
N ILE A 141 14.72 16.45 -32.51
CA ILE A 141 13.70 17.14 -31.71
C ILE A 141 12.38 16.37 -31.80
N ASN A 142 11.92 16.00 -33.00
CA ASN A 142 10.68 15.25 -33.18
C ASN A 142 10.70 13.92 -32.41
N ARG A 143 11.80 13.17 -32.49
CA ARG A 143 11.99 11.93 -31.74
C ARG A 143 11.94 12.15 -30.23
N ASN A 144 12.65 13.16 -29.72
CA ASN A 144 12.63 13.48 -28.29
C ASN A 144 11.24 13.89 -27.81
N VAL A 145 10.49 14.65 -28.61
CA VAL A 145 9.11 15.05 -28.28
C VAL A 145 8.18 13.84 -28.25
N GLU A 146 8.32 12.90 -29.19
CA GLU A 146 7.58 11.64 -29.16
C GLU A 146 7.89 10.81 -27.90
N ASP A 147 9.16 10.74 -27.50
CA ASP A 147 9.57 10.01 -26.31
C ASP A 147 9.09 10.69 -25.02
N VAL A 148 9.14 12.03 -24.97
CA VAL A 148 8.51 12.81 -23.90
C VAL A 148 7.01 12.49 -23.83
N LEU A 149 6.29 12.46 -24.95
CA LEU A 149 4.87 12.11 -24.98
C LEU A 149 4.62 10.69 -24.44
N LYS A 150 5.43 9.70 -24.82
CA LYS A 150 5.32 8.33 -24.31
C LYS A 150 5.54 8.30 -22.80
N SER A 151 6.58 8.96 -22.30
CA SER A 151 6.87 8.96 -20.87
C SER A 151 5.84 9.76 -20.06
N VAL A 152 5.28 10.84 -20.60
CA VAL A 152 4.16 11.56 -19.96
C VAL A 152 2.92 10.65 -19.85
N LYS A 153 2.62 9.84 -20.87
CA LYS A 153 1.53 8.84 -20.79
C LYS A 153 1.78 7.81 -19.69
N LYS A 154 3.02 7.33 -19.54
CA LYS A 154 3.39 6.42 -18.44
C LYS A 154 3.24 7.08 -17.08
N LEU A 155 3.77 8.30 -16.92
CA LEU A 155 3.61 9.08 -15.69
C LEU A 155 2.15 9.32 -15.35
N LYS A 156 1.28 9.55 -16.34
CA LYS A 156 -0.17 9.66 -16.12
C LYS A 156 -0.74 8.36 -15.53
N VAL A 157 -0.42 7.21 -16.11
CA VAL A 157 -0.88 5.90 -15.61
C VAL A 157 -0.40 5.69 -14.18
N LEU A 158 0.88 5.98 -13.92
CA LEU A 158 1.46 5.86 -12.58
C LEU A 158 0.78 6.80 -11.59
N ALA A 159 0.60 8.07 -11.94
CA ALA A 159 -0.07 9.06 -11.08
C ALA A 159 -1.52 8.68 -10.76
N THR A 160 -2.26 8.15 -11.73
CA THR A 160 -3.62 7.63 -11.49
C THR A 160 -3.59 6.39 -10.58
N GLY A 161 -2.65 5.47 -10.79
CA GLY A 161 -2.49 4.30 -9.91
C GLY A 161 -2.15 4.68 -8.47
N LEU A 162 -1.22 5.63 -8.29
CA LEU A 162 -0.87 6.18 -6.97
C LEU A 162 -2.08 6.85 -6.31
N GLY A 163 -2.88 7.61 -7.07
CA GLY A 163 -4.08 8.27 -6.55
C GLY A 163 -5.11 7.27 -6.05
N ASN A 164 -5.42 6.25 -6.85
CA ASN A 164 -6.36 5.20 -6.47
C ASN A 164 -5.89 4.44 -5.21
N GLU A 165 -4.60 4.12 -5.12
CA GLU A 165 -4.05 3.42 -3.95
C GLU A 165 -4.15 4.27 -2.67
N ILE A 166 -3.95 5.59 -2.77
CA ILE A 166 -4.15 6.51 -1.65
C ILE A 166 -5.62 6.53 -1.22
N ASP A 167 -6.55 6.58 -2.18
CA ASP A 167 -7.99 6.57 -1.88
C ASP A 167 -8.40 5.25 -1.19
N GLU A 168 -7.91 4.09 -1.66
CA GLU A 168 -8.14 2.80 -1.01
C GLU A 168 -7.53 2.73 0.40
N GLN A 169 -6.32 3.25 0.60
CA GLN A 169 -5.70 3.29 1.93
C GLN A 169 -6.45 4.20 2.89
N ASN A 170 -7.04 5.31 2.41
CA ASN A 170 -7.89 6.18 3.24
C ASN A 170 -9.10 5.42 3.79
N GLU A 171 -9.74 4.57 2.98
CA GLU A 171 -10.85 3.73 3.45
C GLU A 171 -10.40 2.75 4.56
N ILE A 172 -9.22 2.14 4.43
CA ILE A 172 -8.66 1.25 5.46
C ILE A 172 -8.35 2.04 6.75
N ILE A 173 -7.82 3.25 6.63
CA ILE A 173 -7.53 4.12 7.78
C ILE A 173 -8.82 4.47 8.52
N ASP A 174 -9.90 4.81 7.82
CA ASP A 174 -11.20 5.10 8.42
C ASP A 174 -11.76 3.86 9.17
N ASP A 175 -11.63 2.65 8.61
CA ASP A 175 -11.98 1.39 9.28
C ASP A 175 -11.14 1.17 10.56
N ILE A 176 -9.82 1.38 10.47
CA ILE A 176 -8.90 1.28 11.62
C ILE A 176 -9.29 2.26 12.72
N ILE A 177 -9.64 3.51 12.39
CA ILE A 177 -10.08 4.52 13.35
C ILE A 177 -11.34 4.02 14.07
N GLY A 178 -12.36 3.60 13.32
CA GLY A 178 -13.60 3.08 13.89
C GLY A 178 -13.38 1.86 14.79
N LYS A 179 -12.56 0.89 14.37
CA LYS A 179 -12.21 -0.28 15.18
C LYS A 179 -11.45 0.12 16.45
N THR A 180 -10.53 1.06 16.35
CA THR A 180 -9.74 1.55 17.48
C THR A 180 -10.63 2.20 18.54
N GLU A 181 -11.57 3.06 18.13
CA GLU A 181 -12.52 3.69 19.06
C GLU A 181 -13.38 2.64 19.81
N ILE A 182 -13.88 1.63 19.09
CA ILE A 182 -14.66 0.54 19.70
C ILE A 182 -13.82 -0.25 20.71
N VAL A 183 -12.59 -0.60 20.33
CA VAL A 183 -11.64 -1.32 21.19
C VAL A 183 -11.34 -0.50 22.45
N ASP A 184 -11.06 0.79 22.32
CA ASP A 184 -10.74 1.68 23.45
C ASP A 184 -11.93 1.80 24.42
N ILE A 185 -13.12 2.12 23.91
CA ILE A 185 -14.34 2.22 24.74
C ILE A 185 -14.60 0.90 25.49
N THR A 186 -14.44 -0.24 24.80
CA THR A 186 -14.67 -1.57 25.39
C THR A 186 -13.63 -1.88 26.46
N LEU A 187 -12.35 -1.58 26.21
CA LEU A 187 -11.26 -1.80 27.15
C LEU A 187 -11.43 -0.95 28.41
N VAL A 188 -11.75 0.34 28.27
CA VAL A 188 -12.02 1.23 29.42
C VAL A 188 -13.19 0.72 30.26
N LYS A 189 -14.27 0.26 29.61
CA LYS A 189 -15.42 -0.33 30.30
C LYS A 189 -15.04 -1.60 31.06
N GLN A 190 -14.33 -2.54 30.41
CA GLN A 190 -13.90 -3.78 31.04
C GLN A 190 -12.95 -3.55 32.21
N ASN A 191 -12.02 -2.62 32.06
CA ASN A 191 -11.10 -2.26 33.14
C ASN A 191 -11.86 -1.76 34.38
N ARG A 192 -12.86 -0.88 34.20
CA ARG A 192 -13.73 -0.44 35.30
C ARG A 192 -14.53 -1.59 35.93
N GLU A 193 -15.03 -2.54 35.12
CA GLU A 193 -15.76 -3.70 35.63
C GLU A 193 -14.87 -4.64 36.44
N ILE A 194 -13.63 -4.88 36.00
CA ILE A 194 -12.64 -5.68 36.72
C ILE A 194 -12.33 -5.04 38.07
N HIS A 195 -12.07 -3.73 38.12
CA HIS A 195 -11.83 -3.02 39.38
C HIS A 195 -13.00 -3.13 40.37
N LYS A 196 -14.25 -3.17 39.89
CA LYS A 196 -15.44 -3.39 40.72
C LYS A 196 -15.61 -4.83 41.24
N ILE A 197 -14.95 -5.81 40.62
CA ILE A 197 -14.96 -7.20 41.07
C ILE A 197 -13.87 -7.44 42.12
N LEU A 198 -12.73 -6.74 41.98
CA LEU A 198 -11.59 -6.87 42.88
C LEU A 198 -11.78 -6.15 44.23
N ASN A 199 -12.61 -5.10 44.26
CA ASN A 199 -12.96 -4.33 45.46
C ASN A 199 -14.35 -4.74 45.98
#